data_AF-A0A7C6DND1-F1
#
_entry.id   AF-A0A7C6DND1-F1
#
_cell.length_a   1.000
_cell.length_b   1.000
_cell.length_c   1.000
_cell.angle_alpha   90.00
_cell.angle_beta   90.00
_cell.angle_gamma   90.00
#
_symmetry.space_group_name_H-M   'P 1'
#
loop_
_entity.id
_entity.type
_entity.pdbx_description
1 polymer ?
#
loop_
_entity_poly.entity_id
_entity_poly.type
_entity_poly.pdbx_seq_one_letter_code
_entity_poly.pdbx_strand_id
1 'polypeptide(L)' 'MLQSQQIEELISLISTLDRATLIEQFQQYRASFPVDFTRDFLEQQPVERLRHLFLALCLQQQRMPPFPAPAD' A
#
# COMPACT_ATOMS: atom_id res chain seq x y z
N MET A 1 7.74 0.89 15.90
CA MET A 1 8.56 0.67 14.69
C MET A 1 8.32 -0.75 14.21
N LEU A 2 8.26 -0.96 12.90
CA LEU A 2 8.16 -2.29 12.32
C LEU A 2 9.48 -3.04 12.56
N GLN A 3 9.37 -4.31 12.95
CA GLN A 3 10.53 -5.20 13.04
C GLN A 3 10.89 -5.76 11.64
N SER A 4 12.12 -6.23 11.46
CA SER A 4 12.61 -6.74 10.16
C SER A 4 11.68 -7.82 9.57
N GLN A 5 11.19 -8.73 10.40
CA GLN A 5 10.27 -9.78 9.96
C GLN A 5 8.93 -9.22 9.44
N GLN A 6 8.40 -8.17 10.09
CA GLN A 6 7.17 -7.51 9.64
C GLN A 6 7.39 -6.76 8.32
N ILE A 7 8.60 -6.26 8.08
CA ILE A 7 8.97 -5.62 6.80
C ILE A 7 8.99 -6.66 5.67
N GLU A 8 9.55 -7.85 5.91
CA GLU A 8 9.55 -8.92 4.91
C GLU A 8 8.13 -9.42 4.59
N GLU A 9 7.30 -9.62 5.62
CA GLU A 9 5.88 -9.96 5.45
C GLU A 9 5.13 -8.88 4.66
N LEU A 10 5.40 -7.61 4.95
CA LEU A 10 4.82 -6.47 4.23
C LEU A 10 5.22 -6.47 2.75
N ILE A 11 6.50 -6.69 2.44
CA ILE A 11 7.00 -6.77 1.06
C ILE A 11 6.32 -7.92 0.32
N SER A 12 6.27 -9.09 0.95
CA SER A 12 5.63 -10.28 0.39
C SER A 12 4.15 -10.03 0.10
N LEU A 13 3.41 -9.47 1.07
CA LEU A 13 2.00 -9.13 0.91
C LEU A 13 1.77 -8.12 -0.23
N ILE A 14 2.50 -7.02 -0.25
CA ILE A 14 2.32 -5.98 -1.27
C ILE A 14 2.67 -6.51 -2.67
N SER A 15 3.62 -7.45 -2.77
CA SER A 15 4.00 -8.05 -4.05
C SER A 15 2.86 -8.79 -4.74
N THR A 16 1.90 -9.33 -3.97
CA THR A 16 0.75 -10.08 -4.51
C THR A 16 -0.44 -9.20 -4.85
N LEU A 17 -0.48 -7.95 -4.39
CA LEU A 17 -1.61 -7.05 -4.64
C LEU A 17 -1.69 -6.64 -6.11
N ASP A 18 -2.92 -6.57 -6.61
CA ASP A 18 -3.24 -6.10 -7.94
C ASP A 18 -3.57 -4.59 -7.93
N ARG A 19 -3.77 -4.02 -9.12
CA ARG A 19 -4.04 -2.60 -9.29
C ARG A 19 -5.28 -2.14 -8.51
N ALA A 20 -6.38 -2.89 -8.62
CA ALA A 20 -7.65 -2.49 -8.04
C ALA A 20 -7.53 -2.42 -6.51
N THR A 21 -6.97 -3.47 -5.89
CA THR A 21 -6.73 -3.50 -4.45
C THR A 21 -5.81 -2.38 -4.00
N LEU A 22 -4.73 -2.10 -4.75
CA LEU A 22 -3.81 -1.01 -4.41
C LEU A 22 -4.49 0.36 -4.45
N ILE A 23 -5.32 0.64 -5.46
CA ILE A 23 -6.05 1.91 -5.57
C ILE A 23 -7.02 2.07 -4.39
N GLU A 24 -7.78 1.02 -4.05
CA GLU A 24 -8.68 1.05 -2.90
C GLU A 24 -7.91 1.30 -1.59
N GLN A 25 -6.78 0.61 -1.42
CA GLN A 25 -5.91 0.80 -0.27
C GLN A 25 -5.43 2.25 -0.19
N PHE A 26 -4.93 2.86 -1.27
CA PHE A 26 -4.54 4.27 -1.27
C PHE A 26 -5.67 5.22 -0.89
N GLN A 27 -6.91 4.96 -1.32
CA GLN A 27 -8.07 5.80 -1.01
C GLN A 27 -8.54 5.66 0.43
N GLN A 28 -8.40 4.47 1.03
CA GLN A 28 -8.84 4.18 2.39
C GLN A 28 -7.74 4.45 3.43
N TYR A 29 -6.48 4.53 3.00
CA TYR A 29 -5.36 4.64 3.91
C TYR A 29 -5.30 6.00 4.61
N ARG A 30 -5.38 5.98 5.95
CA ARG A 30 -5.24 7.18 6.77
C ARG A 30 -3.79 7.37 7.21
N ALA A 31 -3.01 8.08 6.39
CA ALA A 31 -1.66 8.49 6.74
C ALA A 31 -1.67 9.67 7.74
N SER A 32 -0.60 9.78 8.54
CA SER A 32 -0.37 10.93 9.42
C SER A 32 0.13 12.18 8.69
N PHE A 33 0.28 12.12 7.37
CA PHE A 33 0.66 13.23 6.50
C PHE A 33 -0.26 13.25 5.26
N PRO A 34 -0.41 14.41 4.61
CA PRO A 34 -1.23 14.52 3.42
C PRO A 34 -0.62 13.70 2.27
N VAL A 35 -1.40 12.77 1.74
CA VAL A 35 -1.05 11.95 0.59
C VAL A 35 -1.91 12.44 -0.57
N ASP A 36 -1.28 13.15 -1.51
CA ASP A 36 -1.97 13.76 -2.66
C ASP A 36 -1.90 12.84 -3.88
N PHE A 37 -2.46 11.64 -3.74
CA PHE A 37 -2.61 10.70 -4.87
C PHE A 37 -4.04 10.73 -5.35
N THR A 38 -4.27 11.35 -6.50
CA THR A 38 -5.56 11.32 -7.18
C THR A 38 -5.81 9.95 -7.81
N ARG A 39 -7.08 9.61 -7.99
CA ARG A 39 -7.47 8.37 -8.67
C ARG A 39 -6.87 8.29 -10.08
N ASP A 40 -6.97 9.36 -10.86
CA ASP A 40 -6.40 9.44 -12.21
C ASP A 40 -4.89 9.17 -12.22
N PHE A 41 -4.16 9.73 -11.25
CA PHE A 41 -2.73 9.48 -11.12
C PHE A 41 -2.45 8.00 -10.89
N LEU A 42 -3.16 7.37 -9.95
CA LEU A 42 -2.97 5.97 -9.58
C LEU A 42 -3.32 5.01 -10.74
N GLU A 43 -4.39 5.29 -11.49
CA GLU A 43 -4.82 4.48 -12.63
C GLU A 43 -3.78 4.47 -13.76
N GLN A 44 -3.02 5.56 -13.92
CA GLN A 44 -1.99 5.68 -14.95
C GLN A 44 -0.63 5.07 -14.56
N GLN A 45 -0.40 4.78 -13.28
CA GLN A 45 0.90 4.21 -12.86
C GLN A 45 1.02 2.72 -13.23
N PRO A 46 2.22 2.20 -13.52
CA PRO A 46 2.47 0.76 -13.55
C PRO A 46 2.16 0.11 -12.19
N VAL A 47 1.72 -1.15 -12.19
CA VAL A 47 1.34 -1.86 -10.95
C VAL A 47 2.54 -1.97 -10.01
N GLU A 48 3.73 -2.26 -10.55
CA GLU A 48 4.98 -2.30 -9.79
C GLU A 48 5.24 -0.97 -9.09
N ARG A 49 4.95 0.16 -9.75
CA ARG A 49 5.13 1.49 -9.15
C ARG A 49 4.13 1.74 -8.03
N LEU A 50 2.87 1.32 -8.19
CA LEU A 50 1.86 1.39 -7.13
C LEU A 50 2.29 0.59 -5.89
N ARG A 51 2.80 -0.63 -6.09
CA ARG A 51 3.33 -1.47 -5.00
C ARG A 51 4.47 -0.77 -4.24
N HIS A 52 5.44 -0.21 -4.96
CA HIS A 52 6.55 0.52 -4.34
C HIS A 52 6.09 1.76 -3.55
N LEU A 53 5.18 2.55 -4.13
CA LEU A 53 4.62 3.72 -3.45
C LEU A 53 3.89 3.33 -2.16
N PHE A 54 3.10 2.26 -2.20
CA PHE A 54 2.34 1.80 -1.04
C PHE A 54 3.25 1.21 0.04
N LEU A 55 4.29 0.47 -0.36
CA LEU A 55 5.31 -0.03 0.55
C LEU A 55 6.02 1.14 1.27
N ALA A 56 6.43 2.17 0.52
CA ALA A 56 7.06 3.35 1.09
C ALA A 56 6.15 4.06 2.10
N LEU A 57 4.85 4.16 1.80
CA LEU A 57 3.84 4.71 2.70
C LEU A 57 3.77 3.95 4.03
N CYS A 58 3.66 2.62 3.97
CA CYS A 58 3.61 1.75 5.16
C CYS A 58 4.90 1.84 5.99
N LEU A 59 6.06 1.88 5.34
CA LEU A 59 7.36 2.03 6.00
C LEU A 59 7.50 3.38 6.69
N GLN A 60 7.10 4.47 6.02
CA GLN A 60 7.15 5.81 6.60
C GLN A 60 6.23 5.94 7.81
N GLN A 61 5.06 5.31 7.76
CA GLN A 61 4.11 5.29 8.87
C GLN A 61 4.48 4.28 9.97
N GLN A 62 5.44 3.39 9.71
CA GLN A 62 5.80 2.28 10.60
C GLN A 62 4.56 1.41 10.95
N ARG A 63 3.68 1.18 9.97
CA ARG A 63 2.40 0.50 10.13
C ARG A 63 2.16 -0.51 9.02
N MET A 64 1.66 -1.68 9.40
CA MET A 64 1.07 -2.63 8.47
C MET A 64 -0.22 -2.03 7.89
N PRO A 65 -0.51 -2.24 6.60
CA PRO A 65 -1.78 -1.84 6.02
C PRO A 65 -2.92 -2.62 6.71
N PRO A 66 -4.11 -2.02 6.87
CA PRO A 66 -5.28 -2.79 7.24
C PRO A 66 -5.51 -3.82 6.12
N PHE A 67 -5.42 -5.10 6.47
CA PHE A 67 -5.58 -6.22 5.53
C PHE A 67 -6.75 -5.94 4.56
N PRO A 68 -6.61 -6.16 3.23
CA PRO A 68 -7.80 -6.41 2.45
C PRO A 68 -8.44 -7.65 3.07
N ALA A 69 -9.69 -7.52 3.54
CA ALA A 69 -10.45 -8.67 3.98
C ALA A 69 -10.41 -9.73 2.87
N PRO A 70 -10.26 -11.03 3.19
CA PRO A 70 -10.42 -12.05 2.18
C PRO A 70 -11.77 -11.83 1.49
N ALA A 71 -11.76 -11.69 0.16
CA ALA A 71 -12.99 -11.86 -0.60
C ALA A 71 -13.41 -13.32 -0.40
N ASP A 72 -14.48 -13.53 0.37
CA ASP A 72 -15.22 -14.80 0.45
C ASP A 72 -15.68 -15.25 -0.95
#